data_AF-A0A7J3TDT7-F1
#
_entry.id   AF-A0A7J3TDT7-F1
#
_cell.length_a   1.000
_cell.length_b   1.000
_cell.length_c   1.000
_cell.angle_alpha   90.00
_cell.angle_beta   90.00
_cell.angle_gamma   90.00
#
_symmetry.space_group_name_H-M   'P 1'
#
loop_
_entity.id
_entity.type
_entity.pdbx_description
1 polymer ?
#
loop_
_entity_poly.entity_id
_entity_poly.type
_entity_poly.pdbx_seq_one_letter_code
_entity_poly.pdbx_strand_id
1 'polypeptide(L)'
;PRPVRWYSLPKIWRYEEPQSGRLREHFQFNADVFGVDTPEADAEIINLAGSILTNLGLDTAFSIHINDRVIMDGILKYLGVENTDRVFTIIDRFRKTTRDDFLLLLKENGVSEKSADILLKLVETPFEIGELRSKISEITGKSGILSDRVDRLTKTCDIIRMYGKSNIMMDFSVIRGISYYTGIVFEAFDSLGQFRSILGGGRYDNLASMMSGKEIPAVGFGMGDVVLELLMKREGKWEDNRKEYTYALCFMGDTLQYAMEVAGKIRKNGIICAMELSSRGLSQQIRSAEAQGFRYVLIIGEKEKERGTLTVRDLKESSQSEKTLGDLIMGAKKYGVI
;
A
#
# COMPACT_ATOMS: atom_id res chain seq x y z
N PRO A 1 26.59 2.37 -8.07
CA PRO A 1 26.47 0.89 -8.00
C PRO A 1 25.09 0.44 -8.50
N ARG A 2 25.01 -0.70 -9.20
CA ARG A 2 23.77 -1.33 -9.68
C ARG A 2 23.71 -2.78 -9.12
N PRO A 3 22.51 -3.35 -8.87
CA PRO A 3 21.20 -2.73 -9.02
C PRO A 3 20.94 -1.65 -7.96
N VAL A 4 20.08 -0.67 -8.31
CA VAL A 4 19.65 0.39 -7.39
C VAL A 4 18.23 0.08 -6.94
N ARG A 5 17.98 0.12 -5.63
CA ARG A 5 16.65 -0.04 -5.03
C ARG A 5 16.25 1.27 -4.40
N TRP A 6 15.23 1.92 -4.93
CA TRP A 6 14.75 3.20 -4.42
C TRP A 6 13.26 3.14 -4.11
N TYR A 7 12.85 3.95 -3.16
CA TYR A 7 11.44 4.22 -2.91
C TYR A 7 11.21 5.72 -2.79
N SER A 8 9.97 6.14 -2.99
CA SER A 8 9.54 7.52 -2.79
C SER A 8 8.10 7.56 -2.27
N LEU A 9 7.75 8.61 -1.53
CA LEU A 9 6.38 8.86 -1.06
C LEU A 9 5.99 10.33 -1.29
N PRO A 10 6.02 10.83 -2.54
CA PRO A 10 5.60 12.19 -2.82
C PRO A 10 4.07 12.31 -2.82
N LYS A 11 3.60 13.55 -2.81
CA LYS A 11 2.27 13.88 -3.29
C LYS A 11 2.24 13.86 -4.80
N ILE A 12 1.15 13.37 -5.39
CA ILE A 12 0.90 13.43 -6.82
C ILE A 12 -0.44 14.09 -7.11
N TRP A 13 -0.52 14.74 -8.28
CA TRP A 13 -1.73 15.43 -8.72
C TRP A 13 -2.28 14.81 -10.01
N ARG A 14 -3.59 14.58 -10.04
CA ARG A 14 -4.30 14.09 -11.23
C ARG A 14 -5.54 14.93 -11.47
N TYR A 15 -5.66 15.50 -12.66
CA TYR A 15 -6.83 16.28 -13.06
C TYR A 15 -7.95 15.34 -13.51
N GLU A 16 -8.66 14.79 -12.53
CA GLU A 16 -9.72 13.80 -12.75
C GLU A 16 -10.96 14.19 -11.93
N GLU A 17 -12.13 13.70 -12.34
CA GLU A 17 -13.35 13.87 -11.55
C GLU A 17 -13.21 13.14 -10.20
N PRO A 18 -13.48 13.83 -9.07
CA PRO A 18 -13.45 13.18 -7.76
C PRO A 18 -14.49 12.07 -7.68
N GLN A 19 -14.06 10.90 -7.20
CA GLN A 19 -14.90 9.74 -6.93
C GLN A 19 -14.39 9.07 -5.63
N SER A 20 -15.17 8.18 -5.04
CA SER A 20 -14.70 7.42 -3.87
C SER A 20 -13.38 6.71 -4.18
N GLY A 21 -12.36 6.91 -3.34
CA GLY A 21 -11.02 6.37 -3.57
C GLY A 21 -10.16 7.15 -4.58
N ARG A 22 -10.60 8.32 -5.06
CA ARG A 22 -9.88 9.13 -6.06
C ARG A 22 -9.89 10.62 -5.71
N LEU A 23 -8.74 11.11 -5.28
CA LEU A 23 -8.51 12.53 -4.98
C LEU A 23 -7.65 13.17 -6.08
N ARG A 24 -7.80 14.48 -6.25
CA ARG A 24 -6.95 15.26 -7.14
C ARG A 24 -5.51 15.41 -6.63
N GLU A 25 -5.32 15.24 -5.33
CA GLU A 25 -4.03 15.20 -4.65
C GLU A 25 -4.04 14.03 -3.67
N HIS A 26 -3.01 13.19 -3.69
CA HIS A 26 -2.85 12.08 -2.76
C HIS A 26 -1.38 11.66 -2.65
N PHE A 27 -1.02 10.91 -1.61
CA PHE A 27 0.32 10.34 -1.50
C PHE A 27 0.42 9.05 -2.32
N GLN A 28 1.53 8.89 -3.04
CA GLN A 28 1.82 7.64 -3.76
C GLN A 28 3.16 7.08 -3.30
N PHE A 29 3.12 5.92 -2.64
CA PHE A 29 4.31 5.14 -2.38
C PHE A 29 4.76 4.48 -3.69
N ASN A 30 6.01 4.69 -4.09
CA ASN A 30 6.63 3.97 -5.20
C ASN A 30 7.85 3.22 -4.70
N ALA A 31 8.08 2.02 -5.22
CA ALA A 31 9.31 1.27 -4.99
C ALA A 31 9.75 0.61 -6.29
N ASP A 32 11.03 0.80 -6.64
CA ASP A 32 11.58 0.44 -7.94
C ASP A 32 13.00 -0.13 -7.81
N VAL A 33 13.29 -1.14 -8.63
CA VAL A 33 14.63 -1.71 -8.86
C VAL A 33 15.10 -1.33 -10.25
N PHE A 34 16.26 -0.68 -10.35
CA PHE A 34 16.87 -0.26 -11.61
C PHE A 34 18.20 -0.98 -11.90
N GLY A 35 18.42 -1.25 -13.18
CA GLY A 35 19.69 -1.71 -13.73
C GLY A 35 19.88 -3.23 -13.75
N VAL A 36 18.79 -3.99 -13.62
CA VAL A 36 18.80 -5.47 -13.72
C VAL A 36 17.51 -6.00 -14.35
N ASP A 37 17.65 -6.93 -15.30
CA ASP A 37 16.55 -7.68 -15.90
C ASP A 37 16.64 -9.14 -15.49
N THR A 38 15.97 -9.48 -14.38
CA THR A 38 16.00 -10.83 -13.83
C THR A 38 14.66 -11.18 -13.17
N PRO A 39 14.22 -12.45 -13.23
CA PRO A 39 13.08 -12.97 -12.46
C PRO A 39 13.15 -12.62 -10.97
N GLU A 40 14.34 -12.62 -10.39
CA GLU A 40 14.61 -12.31 -8.99
C GLU A 40 14.20 -10.87 -8.62
N ALA A 41 14.44 -9.91 -9.52
CA ALA A 41 14.05 -8.51 -9.31
C ALA A 41 12.53 -8.33 -9.44
N ASP A 42 11.91 -9.03 -10.38
CA ASP A 42 10.45 -9.05 -10.54
C ASP A 42 9.78 -9.61 -9.28
N ALA A 43 10.30 -10.74 -8.77
CA ALA A 43 9.83 -11.39 -7.56
C ALA A 43 10.04 -10.53 -6.31
N GLU A 44 11.19 -9.88 -6.16
CA GLU A 44 11.48 -9.01 -5.02
C GLU A 44 10.47 -7.85 -4.92
N ILE A 45 10.16 -7.20 -6.04
CA ILE A 45 9.20 -6.10 -6.10
C ILE A 45 7.78 -6.55 -5.77
N ILE A 46 7.33 -7.69 -6.30
CA ILE A 46 5.98 -8.23 -6.02
C ILE A 46 5.87 -8.67 -4.56
N ASN A 47 6.91 -9.32 -4.02
CA ASN A 47 6.96 -9.70 -2.61
C ASN A 47 6.96 -8.50 -1.68
N LEU A 48 7.68 -7.43 -2.01
CA LEU A 48 7.64 -6.19 -1.23
C LEU A 48 6.22 -5.63 -1.18
N ALA A 49 5.54 -5.57 -2.32
CA ALA A 49 4.15 -5.10 -2.41
C ALA A 49 3.21 -5.95 -1.53
N GLY A 50 3.28 -7.28 -1.64
CA GLY A 50 2.48 -8.18 -0.81
C GLY A 50 2.82 -8.11 0.69
N SER A 51 4.12 -8.03 1.02
CA SER A 51 4.59 -7.96 2.41
C SER A 51 4.14 -6.69 3.12
N ILE A 52 4.08 -5.56 2.42
CA ILE A 52 3.54 -4.31 2.99
C ILE A 52 2.08 -4.51 3.41
N LEU A 53 1.24 -5.07 2.55
CA LEU A 53 -0.17 -5.29 2.84
C LEU A 53 -0.36 -6.33 3.96
N THR A 54 0.39 -7.44 3.93
CA THR A 54 0.37 -8.45 5.00
C THR A 54 0.80 -7.84 6.35
N ASN A 55 1.85 -7.03 6.39
CA ASN A 55 2.34 -6.40 7.62
C ASN A 55 1.39 -5.31 8.16
N LEU A 56 0.51 -4.75 7.31
CA LEU A 56 -0.60 -3.89 7.72
C LEU A 56 -1.83 -4.69 8.21
N GLY A 57 -1.72 -6.02 8.29
CA GLY A 57 -2.78 -6.91 8.77
C GLY A 57 -3.89 -7.15 7.74
N LEU A 58 -3.59 -7.01 6.44
CA LEU A 58 -4.56 -7.15 5.34
C LEU A 58 -4.44 -8.49 4.59
N ASP A 59 -3.82 -9.51 5.18
CA ASP A 59 -3.46 -10.76 4.51
C ASP A 59 -4.61 -11.51 3.82
N THR A 60 -5.84 -11.39 4.32
CA THR A 60 -7.04 -11.98 3.71
C THR A 60 -7.81 -11.02 2.80
N ALA A 61 -7.44 -9.74 2.78
CA ALA A 61 -8.20 -8.68 2.15
C ALA A 61 -7.71 -8.32 0.73
N PHE A 62 -6.66 -9.00 0.24
CA PHE A 62 -6.18 -8.81 -1.13
C PHE A 62 -5.73 -10.11 -1.82
N SER A 63 -5.70 -10.06 -3.15
CA SER A 63 -5.01 -11.02 -4.02
C SER A 63 -4.14 -10.27 -5.03
N ILE A 64 -2.92 -10.77 -5.30
CA ILE A 64 -2.06 -10.21 -6.34
C ILE A 64 -2.32 -10.96 -7.63
N HIS A 65 -2.69 -10.23 -8.67
CA HIS A 65 -2.95 -10.77 -9.98
C HIS A 65 -1.83 -10.32 -10.92
N ILE A 66 -1.21 -11.27 -11.61
CA ILE A 66 -0.09 -11.03 -12.50
C ILE A 66 -0.47 -11.37 -13.94
N ASN A 67 0.20 -10.71 -14.86
CA ASN A 67 0.18 -11.03 -16.29
C ASN A 67 1.55 -10.70 -16.90
N ASP A 68 1.74 -11.03 -18.16
CA ASP A 68 2.93 -10.70 -18.89
C ASP A 68 2.61 -10.19 -20.29
N ARG A 69 3.07 -8.98 -20.61
CA ARG A 69 2.74 -8.32 -21.88
C ARG A 69 3.24 -9.11 -23.08
N VAL A 70 4.41 -9.75 -22.99
CA VAL A 70 5.00 -10.52 -24.09
C VAL A 70 4.19 -11.80 -24.34
N ILE A 71 3.74 -12.45 -23.26
CA ILE A 71 2.83 -13.61 -23.38
C ILE A 71 1.52 -13.20 -24.04
N MET A 72 0.88 -12.14 -23.55
CA MET A 72 -0.42 -11.72 -24.06
C MET A 72 -0.34 -11.22 -25.51
N ASP A 73 0.70 -10.46 -25.87
CA ASP A 73 0.94 -10.03 -27.26
C ASP A 73 1.16 -11.23 -28.20
N GLY A 74 1.91 -12.25 -27.75
CA GLY A 74 2.09 -13.48 -28.51
C GLY A 74 0.79 -14.28 -28.71
N ILE A 75 -0.07 -14.35 -27.69
CA ILE A 75 -1.40 -14.96 -27.81
C ILE A 75 -2.25 -14.19 -28.83
N LEU A 76 -2.30 -12.86 -28.75
CA LEU A 76 -3.07 -12.02 -29.67
C LEU A 76 -2.61 -12.20 -31.13
N LYS A 77 -1.30 -12.18 -31.37
CA LYS A 77 -0.72 -12.43 -32.70
C LYS A 77 -1.07 -13.82 -33.23
N TYR A 78 -1.03 -14.84 -32.38
CA TYR A 78 -1.43 -16.19 -32.76
C TYR A 78 -2.92 -16.28 -33.14
N LEU A 79 -3.77 -15.54 -32.43
CA LEU A 79 -5.20 -15.44 -32.71
C LEU A 79 -5.54 -14.60 -33.96
N GLY A 80 -4.53 -14.12 -34.70
CA GLY A 80 -4.70 -13.33 -35.92
C GLY A 80 -5.02 -11.86 -35.69
N VAL A 81 -4.77 -11.34 -34.47
CA VAL A 81 -5.00 -9.92 -34.17
C VAL A 81 -3.88 -9.08 -34.76
N GLU A 82 -4.20 -8.23 -35.73
CA GLU A 82 -3.23 -7.33 -36.38
C GLU A 82 -2.84 -6.15 -35.48
N ASN A 83 -3.82 -5.53 -34.80
CA ASN A 83 -3.59 -4.38 -33.92
C ASN A 83 -3.75 -4.78 -32.44
N THR A 84 -2.66 -5.30 -31.86
CA THR A 84 -2.67 -5.78 -30.46
C THR A 84 -2.87 -4.65 -29.45
N ASP A 85 -2.34 -3.45 -29.70
CA ASP A 85 -2.54 -2.27 -28.84
C ASP A 85 -4.02 -1.87 -28.70
N ARG A 86 -4.78 -1.99 -29.79
CA ARG A 86 -6.22 -1.72 -29.75
C ARG A 86 -6.96 -2.74 -28.91
N VAL A 87 -6.61 -4.02 -29.03
CA VAL A 87 -7.21 -5.09 -28.22
C VAL A 87 -6.79 -4.99 -26.75
N PHE A 88 -5.55 -4.59 -26.45
CA PHE A 88 -5.11 -4.29 -25.08
C PHE A 88 -5.99 -3.22 -24.42
N THR A 89 -6.38 -2.18 -25.17
CA THR A 89 -7.28 -1.13 -24.68
C THR A 89 -8.69 -1.65 -24.39
N ILE A 90 -9.16 -2.64 -25.16
CA ILE A 90 -10.47 -3.28 -24.93
C ILE A 90 -10.41 -4.14 -23.67
N ILE A 91 -9.34 -4.92 -23.48
CA ILE A 91 -9.17 -5.78 -22.30
C ILE A 91 -8.99 -4.97 -21.01
N ASP A 92 -8.28 -3.83 -21.03
CA ASP A 92 -8.17 -2.92 -19.87
C ASP A 92 -9.54 -2.42 -19.37
N ARG A 93 -10.56 -2.43 -20.25
CA ARG A 93 -11.94 -2.05 -19.92
C ARG A 93 -12.83 -3.23 -19.54
N PHE A 94 -12.36 -4.47 -19.67
CA PHE A 94 -13.16 -5.69 -19.48
C PHE A 94 -13.97 -5.67 -18.17
N ARG A 95 -13.34 -5.27 -17.05
CA ARG A 95 -13.98 -5.20 -15.73
C ARG A 95 -15.04 -4.10 -15.59
N LYS A 96 -15.18 -3.23 -16.58
CA LYS A 96 -16.11 -2.10 -16.62
C LYS A 96 -17.15 -2.23 -17.73
N THR A 97 -17.14 -3.34 -18.49
CA THR A 97 -18.02 -3.60 -19.64
C THR A 97 -18.76 -4.91 -19.45
N THR A 98 -19.90 -5.09 -20.12
CA THR A 98 -20.58 -6.39 -20.15
C THR A 98 -19.83 -7.36 -21.09
N ARG A 99 -20.13 -8.66 -20.97
CA ARG A 99 -19.55 -9.68 -21.88
C ARG A 99 -19.93 -9.43 -23.33
N ASP A 100 -21.19 -9.06 -23.57
CA ASP A 100 -21.70 -8.81 -24.92
C ASP A 100 -21.03 -7.57 -25.53
N ASP A 101 -20.88 -6.50 -24.76
CA ASP A 101 -20.17 -5.29 -25.21
C ASP A 101 -18.69 -5.59 -25.50
N PHE A 102 -18.05 -6.42 -24.67
CA PHE A 102 -16.66 -6.81 -24.87
C PHE A 102 -16.47 -7.60 -26.18
N LEU A 103 -17.33 -8.59 -26.45
CA LEU A 103 -17.32 -9.36 -27.69
C LEU A 103 -17.60 -8.48 -28.92
N LEU A 104 -18.56 -7.55 -28.80
CA LEU A 104 -18.88 -6.59 -29.86
C LEU A 104 -17.66 -5.71 -30.19
N LEU A 105 -17.01 -5.13 -29.17
CA LEU A 105 -15.80 -4.32 -29.35
C LEU A 105 -14.66 -5.11 -30.01
N LEU A 106 -14.44 -6.38 -29.62
CA LEU A 106 -13.43 -7.22 -30.26
C LEU A 106 -13.73 -7.42 -31.76
N LYS A 107 -14.98 -7.72 -32.09
CA LYS A 107 -15.43 -7.92 -33.48
C LYS A 107 -15.27 -6.67 -34.34
N GLU A 108 -15.64 -5.51 -33.81
CA GLU A 108 -15.47 -4.21 -34.47
C GLU A 108 -14.00 -3.86 -34.75
N ASN A 109 -13.06 -4.45 -34.00
CA ASN A 109 -11.63 -4.26 -34.17
C ASN A 109 -10.95 -5.45 -34.88
N GLY A 110 -11.72 -6.21 -35.67
CA GLY A 110 -11.20 -7.21 -36.60
C GLY A 110 -10.85 -8.56 -35.97
N VAL A 111 -11.26 -8.81 -34.72
CA VAL A 111 -11.06 -10.11 -34.07
C VAL A 111 -12.17 -11.07 -34.51
N SER A 112 -11.80 -12.26 -34.99
CA SER A 112 -12.77 -13.28 -35.39
C SER A 112 -13.60 -13.75 -34.19
N GLU A 113 -14.84 -14.19 -34.43
CA GLU A 113 -15.75 -14.67 -33.36
C GLU A 113 -15.11 -15.78 -32.51
N LYS A 114 -14.45 -16.75 -33.16
CA LYS A 114 -13.69 -17.80 -32.48
C LYS A 114 -12.57 -17.25 -31.60
N SER A 115 -11.81 -16.28 -32.10
CA SER A 115 -10.73 -15.64 -31.33
C SER A 115 -11.28 -14.80 -30.17
N ALA A 116 -12.43 -14.13 -30.36
CA ALA A 116 -13.09 -13.35 -29.32
C ALA A 116 -13.59 -14.23 -28.18
N ASP A 117 -14.18 -15.39 -28.47
CA ASP A 117 -14.59 -16.37 -27.45
C ASP A 117 -13.41 -16.91 -26.64
N ILE A 118 -12.28 -17.16 -27.30
CA ILE A 118 -11.04 -17.58 -26.62
C ILE A 118 -10.55 -16.47 -25.69
N LEU A 119 -10.51 -15.22 -26.17
CA LEU A 119 -10.07 -14.08 -25.37
C LEU A 119 -10.99 -13.84 -24.18
N LEU A 120 -12.31 -13.90 -24.36
CA LEU A 120 -13.28 -13.77 -23.28
C LEU A 120 -13.00 -14.79 -22.16
N LYS A 121 -12.83 -16.08 -22.52
CA LYS A 121 -12.51 -17.14 -21.55
C LYS A 121 -11.20 -16.87 -20.79
N LEU A 122 -10.20 -16.30 -21.46
CA LEU A 122 -8.90 -16.02 -20.85
C LEU A 122 -8.94 -14.87 -19.85
N VAL A 123 -9.64 -13.78 -20.18
CA VAL A 123 -9.69 -12.58 -19.33
C VAL A 123 -10.71 -12.69 -18.20
N GLU A 124 -11.66 -13.62 -18.31
CA GLU A 124 -12.75 -13.80 -17.36
C GLU A 124 -12.34 -14.51 -16.07
N THR A 125 -11.50 -15.54 -16.17
CA THR A 125 -11.19 -16.41 -15.03
C THR A 125 -9.70 -16.38 -14.72
N PRO A 126 -9.29 -15.77 -13.58
CA PRO A 126 -7.95 -15.93 -13.04
C PRO A 126 -7.66 -17.39 -12.70
N PHE A 127 -6.41 -17.82 -12.81
CA PHE A 127 -6.01 -19.22 -12.62
C PHE A 127 -4.62 -19.33 -11.98
N GLU A 128 -4.22 -20.53 -11.56
CA GLU A 128 -2.90 -20.71 -10.96
C GLU A 128 -1.79 -20.73 -12.02
N ILE A 129 -0.61 -20.19 -11.70
CA ILE A 129 0.54 -20.18 -12.62
C ILE A 129 0.91 -21.58 -13.16
N GLY A 130 0.64 -22.65 -12.40
CA GLY A 130 0.87 -24.03 -12.83
C GLY A 130 0.09 -24.43 -14.08
N GLU A 131 -1.06 -23.79 -14.34
CA GLU A 131 -1.91 -24.03 -15.51
C GLU A 131 -1.51 -23.19 -16.73
N LEU A 132 -0.57 -22.26 -16.60
CA LEU A 132 -0.23 -21.33 -17.68
C LEU A 132 0.22 -22.05 -18.95
N ARG A 133 1.09 -23.06 -18.80
CA ARG A 133 1.64 -23.80 -19.94
C ARG A 133 0.55 -24.60 -20.67
N SER A 134 -0.35 -25.26 -19.93
CA SER A 134 -1.45 -26.01 -20.55
C SER A 134 -2.42 -25.07 -21.26
N LYS A 135 -2.82 -23.95 -20.64
CA LYS A 135 -3.69 -22.95 -21.27
C LYS A 135 -3.09 -22.37 -22.55
N ILE A 136 -1.80 -22.03 -22.56
CA ILE A 136 -1.13 -21.56 -23.78
C ILE A 136 -1.10 -22.66 -24.85
N SER A 137 -0.83 -23.91 -24.47
CA SER A 137 -0.83 -25.04 -25.42
C SER A 137 -2.21 -25.31 -26.01
N GLU A 138 -3.29 -25.16 -25.24
CA GLU A 138 -4.68 -25.30 -25.71
C GLU A 138 -5.05 -24.23 -26.75
N ILE A 139 -4.57 -22.99 -26.57
CA ILE A 139 -4.83 -21.89 -27.50
C ILE A 139 -3.99 -22.04 -28.77
N THR A 140 -2.69 -22.28 -28.59
CA THR A 140 -1.70 -22.18 -29.67
C THR A 140 -1.48 -23.49 -30.42
N GLY A 141 -1.96 -24.62 -29.90
CA GLY A 141 -1.69 -25.96 -30.44
C GLY A 141 -0.20 -26.35 -30.47
N LYS A 142 0.68 -25.53 -29.88
CA LYS A 142 2.15 -25.67 -29.92
C LYS A 142 2.73 -25.36 -28.56
N SER A 143 3.24 -26.38 -27.88
CA SER A 143 3.77 -26.24 -26.51
C SER A 143 5.04 -25.39 -26.39
N GLY A 144 5.68 -25.02 -27.50
CA GLY A 144 6.93 -24.23 -27.52
C GLY A 144 6.75 -22.74 -27.83
N ILE A 145 5.57 -22.26 -28.21
CA ILE A 145 5.35 -20.82 -28.41
C ILE A 145 5.42 -20.14 -27.05
N LEU A 146 6.26 -19.10 -26.93
CA LEU A 146 6.48 -18.32 -25.69
C LEU A 146 7.12 -19.10 -24.53
N SER A 147 7.73 -20.29 -24.78
CA SER A 147 8.30 -21.16 -23.73
C SER A 147 9.22 -20.41 -22.78
N ASP A 148 10.16 -19.63 -23.32
CA ASP A 148 11.16 -18.92 -22.51
C ASP A 148 10.52 -17.89 -21.58
N ARG A 149 9.42 -17.26 -22.03
CA ARG A 149 8.69 -16.27 -21.25
C ARG A 149 7.81 -16.92 -20.19
N VAL A 150 7.18 -18.06 -20.52
CA VAL A 150 6.46 -18.89 -19.55
C VAL A 150 7.42 -19.38 -18.47
N ASP A 151 8.58 -19.91 -18.86
CA ASP A 151 9.61 -20.41 -17.94
C ASP A 151 10.11 -19.29 -17.01
N ARG A 152 10.35 -18.11 -17.57
CA ARG A 152 10.69 -16.92 -16.78
C ARG A 152 9.60 -16.59 -15.76
N LEU A 153 8.34 -16.55 -16.16
CA LEU A 153 7.23 -16.18 -15.26
C LEU A 153 7.00 -17.24 -14.19
N THR A 154 7.09 -18.52 -14.54
CA THR A 154 7.07 -19.64 -13.58
C THR A 154 8.19 -19.49 -12.56
N LYS A 155 9.43 -19.23 -13.01
CA LYS A 155 10.56 -18.98 -12.11
C LYS A 155 10.32 -17.79 -11.18
N THR A 156 9.76 -16.68 -11.68
CA THR A 156 9.38 -15.53 -10.84
C THR A 156 8.40 -15.95 -9.74
N CYS A 157 7.33 -16.68 -10.08
CA CYS A 157 6.35 -17.16 -9.11
C CYS A 157 6.92 -18.13 -8.09
N ASP A 158 7.83 -19.02 -8.50
CA ASP A 158 8.51 -19.94 -7.59
C ASP A 158 9.38 -19.19 -6.58
N ILE A 159 10.11 -18.16 -7.03
CA ILE A 159 10.86 -17.28 -6.12
C ILE A 159 9.89 -16.57 -5.16
N ILE A 160 8.75 -16.07 -5.62
CA ILE A 160 7.77 -15.42 -4.73
C ILE A 160 7.34 -16.36 -3.61
N ARG A 161 6.99 -17.61 -3.95
CA ARG A 161 6.60 -18.65 -2.97
C ARG A 161 7.69 -18.96 -1.95
N MET A 162 8.97 -18.79 -2.30
CA MET A 162 10.09 -19.00 -1.38
C MET A 162 10.21 -17.87 -0.33
N TYR A 163 9.86 -16.64 -0.69
CA TYR A 163 10.03 -15.45 0.16
C TYR A 163 8.81 -15.16 1.03
N GLY A 164 7.59 -15.54 0.61
CA GLY A 164 6.38 -15.14 1.33
C GLY A 164 5.12 -15.93 0.98
N LYS A 165 4.01 -15.55 1.63
CA LYS A 165 2.67 -16.14 1.47
C LYS A 165 1.76 -15.32 0.55
N SER A 166 2.30 -14.46 -0.31
CA SER A 166 1.47 -13.65 -1.19
C SER A 166 0.64 -14.54 -2.09
N ASN A 167 -0.69 -14.38 -2.05
CA ASN A 167 -1.61 -15.10 -2.92
C ASN A 167 -1.49 -14.51 -4.33
N ILE A 168 -0.95 -15.30 -5.27
CA ILE A 168 -0.69 -14.88 -6.64
C ILE A 168 -1.53 -15.70 -7.62
N MET A 169 -2.25 -14.98 -8.47
CA MET A 169 -3.06 -15.55 -9.55
C MET A 169 -2.59 -15.02 -10.91
N MET A 170 -2.59 -15.86 -11.94
CA MET A 170 -2.52 -15.41 -13.32
C MET A 170 -3.85 -14.81 -13.72
N ASP A 171 -3.82 -13.65 -14.37
CA ASP A 171 -5.02 -12.95 -14.80
C ASP A 171 -4.77 -12.16 -16.08
N PHE A 172 -5.26 -12.66 -17.22
CA PHE A 172 -5.05 -12.02 -18.52
C PHE A 172 -5.80 -10.69 -18.69
N SER A 173 -6.74 -10.35 -17.79
CA SER A 173 -7.37 -9.02 -17.79
C SER A 173 -6.46 -7.93 -17.23
N VAL A 174 -5.37 -8.28 -16.53
CA VAL A 174 -4.41 -7.33 -15.98
C VAL A 174 -3.46 -6.87 -17.09
N ILE A 175 -3.71 -5.71 -17.68
CA ILE A 175 -2.94 -5.20 -18.82
C ILE A 175 -2.22 -3.89 -18.50
N ARG A 176 -2.64 -3.21 -17.42
CA ARG A 176 -2.18 -1.89 -16.93
C ARG A 176 -2.14 -0.86 -18.07
N GLY A 177 -3.09 0.07 -18.08
CA GLY A 177 -3.30 1.08 -19.13
C GLY A 177 -2.16 2.06 -19.50
N ILE A 178 -0.89 1.81 -19.11
CA ILE A 178 0.25 2.55 -19.62
C ILE A 178 1.10 1.63 -20.50
N SER A 179 1.19 1.96 -21.78
CA SER A 179 1.84 1.16 -22.83
C SER A 179 3.36 0.97 -22.67
N TYR A 180 3.98 1.52 -21.62
CA TYR A 180 5.42 1.43 -21.42
C TYR A 180 5.90 0.11 -20.83
N TYR A 181 5.01 -0.73 -20.30
CA TYR A 181 5.42 -2.02 -19.70
C TYR A 181 5.99 -2.95 -20.77
N THR A 182 7.13 -3.59 -20.48
CA THR A 182 7.89 -4.45 -21.40
C THR A 182 7.86 -5.92 -21.02
N GLY A 183 7.25 -6.26 -19.87
CA GLY A 183 7.27 -7.63 -19.34
C GLY A 183 6.11 -7.90 -18.39
N ILE A 184 6.45 -8.41 -17.21
CA ILE A 184 5.48 -8.73 -16.16
C ILE A 184 4.74 -7.46 -15.73
N VAL A 185 3.45 -7.58 -15.51
CA VAL A 185 2.58 -6.55 -14.92
C VAL A 185 1.79 -7.19 -13.79
N PHE A 186 1.45 -6.41 -12.77
CA PHE A 186 0.68 -6.92 -11.64
C PHE A 186 -0.16 -5.84 -10.97
N GLU A 187 -1.25 -6.27 -10.35
CA GLU A 187 -2.09 -5.45 -9.49
C GLU A 187 -2.51 -6.24 -8.25
N ALA A 188 -2.61 -5.57 -7.10
CA ALA A 188 -3.30 -6.15 -5.95
C ALA A 188 -4.75 -5.70 -5.97
N PHE A 189 -5.67 -6.66 -5.98
CA PHE A 189 -7.10 -6.42 -5.92
C PHE A 189 -7.62 -6.67 -4.52
N ASP A 190 -8.63 -5.89 -4.14
CA ASP A 190 -9.45 -6.18 -2.98
C ASP A 190 -10.20 -7.52 -3.18
N SER A 191 -10.08 -8.43 -2.22
CA SER A 191 -10.74 -9.75 -2.25
C SER A 191 -12.26 -9.66 -2.37
N LEU A 192 -12.89 -8.56 -1.91
CA LEU A 192 -14.33 -8.34 -2.02
C LEU A 192 -14.75 -7.60 -3.30
N GLY A 193 -13.78 -7.14 -4.10
CA GLY A 193 -14.03 -6.36 -5.32
C GLY A 193 -14.74 -5.02 -5.09
N GLN A 194 -14.77 -4.52 -3.85
CA GLN A 194 -15.43 -3.27 -3.50
C GLN A 194 -14.61 -2.06 -3.93
N PHE A 195 -13.28 -2.17 -3.80
CA PHE A 195 -12.35 -1.12 -4.19
C PHE A 195 -11.68 -1.43 -5.52
N ARG A 196 -11.20 -0.37 -6.17
CA ARG A 196 -10.25 -0.49 -7.27
C ARG A 196 -8.95 -1.15 -6.80
N SER A 197 -8.06 -1.45 -7.76
CA SER A 197 -6.69 -1.90 -7.48
C SER A 197 -6.04 -1.07 -6.35
N ILE A 198 -5.56 -1.77 -5.33
CA ILE A 198 -4.92 -1.22 -4.13
C ILE A 198 -3.53 -0.68 -4.47
N LEU A 199 -2.81 -1.43 -5.30
CA LEU A 199 -1.51 -1.10 -5.85
C LEU A 199 -1.33 -1.79 -7.20
N GLY A 200 -0.40 -1.28 -8.01
CA GLY A 200 -0.06 -1.91 -9.28
C GLY A 200 1.30 -1.51 -9.80
N GLY A 201 1.89 -2.40 -10.59
CA GLY A 201 3.28 -2.31 -11.02
C GLY A 201 3.59 -3.20 -12.22
N GLY A 202 4.87 -3.31 -12.52
CA GLY A 202 5.39 -4.15 -13.59
C GLY A 202 6.78 -3.74 -14.05
N ARG A 203 7.30 -4.43 -15.06
CA ARG A 203 8.61 -4.20 -15.68
C ARG A 203 8.52 -3.26 -16.88
N TYR A 204 9.38 -2.25 -16.93
CA TYR A 204 9.33 -1.14 -17.90
C TYR A 204 10.73 -0.72 -18.40
N ASP A 205 11.43 -1.63 -19.05
CA ASP A 205 12.86 -1.48 -19.36
C ASP A 205 13.20 -0.33 -20.32
N ASN A 206 12.21 0.10 -21.13
CA ASN A 206 12.42 1.09 -22.17
C ASN A 206 12.26 2.55 -21.69
N LEU A 207 11.63 2.79 -20.53
CA LEU A 207 11.29 4.15 -20.09
C LEU A 207 12.54 5.02 -19.89
N ALA A 208 13.55 4.48 -19.22
CA ALA A 208 14.80 5.19 -19.00
C ALA A 208 15.56 5.46 -20.31
N SER A 209 15.46 4.54 -21.27
CA SER A 209 16.07 4.69 -22.60
C SER A 209 15.43 5.85 -23.37
N MET A 210 14.10 5.97 -23.33
CA MET A 210 13.38 7.08 -23.96
C MET A 210 13.78 8.47 -23.43
N MET A 211 14.20 8.55 -22.16
CA MET A 211 14.57 9.83 -21.53
C MET A 211 16.07 10.14 -21.59
N SER A 212 16.93 9.11 -21.56
CA SER A 212 18.37 9.28 -21.36
C SER A 212 19.24 8.67 -22.48
N GLY A 213 18.64 7.93 -23.41
CA GLY A 213 19.35 7.14 -24.42
C GLY A 213 20.10 5.92 -23.86
N LYS A 214 19.98 5.64 -22.56
CA LYS A 214 20.64 4.51 -21.90
C LYS A 214 19.63 3.44 -21.53
N GLU A 215 19.95 2.20 -21.86
CA GLU A 215 19.18 1.03 -21.41
C GLU A 215 19.38 0.83 -19.91
N ILE A 216 18.31 1.03 -19.15
CA ILE A 216 18.27 0.82 -17.71
C ILE A 216 16.99 0.04 -17.43
N PRO A 217 17.07 -1.31 -17.41
CA PRO A 217 15.95 -2.17 -17.04
C PRO A 217 15.38 -1.76 -15.69
N ALA A 218 14.07 -1.81 -15.55
CA ALA A 218 13.38 -1.31 -14.37
C ALA A 218 12.12 -2.12 -14.07
N VAL A 219 11.85 -2.36 -12.79
CA VAL A 219 10.62 -2.98 -12.30
C VAL A 219 10.22 -2.33 -11.00
N GLY A 220 8.93 -2.08 -10.81
CA GLY A 220 8.43 -1.43 -9.60
C GLY A 220 6.91 -1.32 -9.56
N PHE A 221 6.40 -0.70 -8.49
CA PHE A 221 4.97 -0.47 -8.29
C PHE A 221 4.69 0.89 -7.67
N GLY A 222 3.43 1.31 -7.83
CA GLY A 222 2.85 2.44 -7.10
C GLY A 222 1.68 1.97 -6.23
N MET A 223 1.56 2.52 -5.02
CA MET A 223 0.45 2.29 -4.08
C MET A 223 -0.04 3.65 -3.56
N GLY A 224 -1.32 3.93 -3.74
CA GLY A 224 -1.94 5.17 -3.25
C GLY A 224 -2.43 5.02 -1.80
N ASP A 225 -2.30 6.09 -1.02
CA ASP A 225 -2.78 6.13 0.37
C ASP A 225 -4.31 6.03 0.48
N VAL A 226 -5.06 6.61 -0.46
CA VAL A 226 -6.53 6.71 -0.37
C VAL A 226 -7.22 5.34 -0.35
N VAL A 227 -6.87 4.44 -1.28
CA VAL A 227 -7.49 3.09 -1.34
C VAL A 227 -7.01 2.24 -0.16
N LEU A 228 -5.74 2.38 0.22
CA LEU A 228 -5.17 1.69 1.37
C LEU A 228 -5.90 2.08 2.66
N GLU A 229 -6.15 3.37 2.88
CA GLU A 229 -6.90 3.87 4.04
C GLU A 229 -8.31 3.29 4.10
N LEU A 230 -9.03 3.30 2.97
CA LEU A 230 -10.40 2.74 2.89
C LEU A 230 -10.41 1.25 3.23
N LEU A 231 -9.44 0.51 2.70
CA LEU A 231 -9.28 -0.92 2.96
C LEU A 231 -8.95 -1.19 4.43
N MET A 232 -7.98 -0.49 5.01
CA MET A 232 -7.62 -0.64 6.42
C MET A 232 -8.76 -0.29 7.37
N LYS A 233 -9.56 0.74 7.04
CA LYS A 233 -10.76 1.08 7.82
C LYS A 233 -11.82 -0.01 7.75
N ARG A 234 -12.06 -0.60 6.56
CA ARG A 234 -12.99 -1.72 6.40
C ARG A 234 -12.57 -2.93 7.21
N GLU A 235 -11.29 -3.28 7.18
CA GLU A 235 -10.74 -4.43 7.91
C GLU A 235 -10.51 -4.15 9.41
N GLY A 236 -10.86 -2.96 9.91
CA GLY A 236 -10.66 -2.58 11.31
C GLY A 236 -9.18 -2.51 11.72
N LYS A 237 -8.27 -2.33 10.76
CA LYS A 237 -6.81 -2.22 10.96
C LYS A 237 -6.31 -0.78 11.01
N TRP A 238 -7.20 0.19 10.79
CA TRP A 238 -6.84 1.60 10.86
C TRP A 238 -6.80 2.10 12.31
N GLU A 239 -5.59 2.32 12.83
CA GLU A 239 -5.39 2.88 14.17
C GLU A 239 -5.24 4.41 14.12
N ASP A 240 -6.10 5.15 14.85
CA ASP A 240 -5.92 6.60 15.04
C ASP A 240 -4.95 6.87 16.21
N ASN A 241 -3.68 6.52 16.02
CA ASN A 241 -2.65 6.52 17.06
C ASN A 241 -2.17 7.92 17.53
N ARG A 242 -2.91 8.99 17.25
CA ARG A 242 -2.44 10.35 17.54
C ARG A 242 -2.58 10.80 19.00
N LYS A 243 -3.14 9.98 19.91
CA LYS A 243 -3.60 10.49 21.23
C LYS A 243 -3.20 9.70 22.48
N GLU A 244 -2.71 8.46 22.39
CA GLU A 244 -2.61 7.61 23.59
C GLU A 244 -1.46 7.97 24.54
N TYR A 245 -0.40 8.61 24.06
CA TYR A 245 0.80 8.95 24.87
C TYR A 245 1.09 10.45 24.98
N THR A 246 0.08 11.28 24.70
CA THR A 246 0.15 12.73 24.81
C THR A 246 -0.36 13.15 26.18
N TYR A 247 0.52 13.70 27.02
CA TYR A 247 0.19 14.22 28.35
C TYR A 247 0.00 15.73 28.31
N ALA A 248 -1.03 16.25 28.97
CA ALA A 248 -1.12 17.66 29.32
C ALA A 248 -0.60 17.85 30.75
N LEU A 249 0.39 18.69 30.97
CA LEU A 249 0.90 19.02 32.30
C LEU A 249 0.24 20.32 32.77
N CYS A 250 -0.58 20.18 33.80
CA CYS A 250 -1.22 21.25 34.55
C CYS A 250 -0.46 21.51 35.85
N PHE A 251 -0.44 22.76 36.27
CA PHE A 251 0.25 23.19 37.48
C PHE A 251 -0.59 24.18 38.28
N MET A 252 -0.34 24.27 39.58
CA MET A 252 -1.04 25.22 40.47
C MET A 252 -0.10 25.73 41.57
N GLY A 253 -0.41 26.91 42.12
CA GLY A 253 0.46 27.57 43.10
C GLY A 253 1.81 27.98 42.48
N ASP A 254 2.85 28.08 43.31
CA ASP A 254 4.20 28.47 42.86
C ASP A 254 5.06 27.28 42.40
N THR A 255 4.54 26.57 41.39
CA THR A 255 5.13 25.31 40.89
C THR A 255 5.56 25.37 39.43
N LEU A 256 5.39 26.51 38.76
CA LEU A 256 5.66 26.68 37.32
C LEU A 256 7.07 26.20 36.92
N GLN A 257 8.10 26.63 37.64
CA GLN A 257 9.48 26.25 37.34
C GLN A 257 9.69 24.72 37.45
N TYR A 258 9.16 24.11 38.51
CA TYR A 258 9.26 22.66 38.71
C TYR A 258 8.47 21.90 37.64
N ALA A 259 7.28 22.39 37.28
CA ALA A 259 6.48 21.85 36.18
C ALA A 259 7.23 21.88 34.83
N MET A 260 7.93 22.99 34.54
CA MET A 260 8.78 23.11 33.35
C MET A 260 9.95 22.10 33.36
N GLU A 261 10.60 21.91 34.50
CA GLU A 261 11.68 20.91 34.65
C GLU A 261 11.15 19.49 34.44
N VAL A 262 10.00 19.15 35.03
CA VAL A 262 9.36 17.84 34.87
C VAL A 262 8.97 17.61 33.41
N ALA A 263 8.34 18.58 32.75
CA ALA A 263 8.01 18.50 31.32
C ALA A 263 9.26 18.25 30.46
N GLY A 264 10.37 18.94 30.77
CA GLY A 264 11.66 18.74 30.09
C GLY A 264 12.20 17.32 30.26
N LYS A 265 12.15 16.76 31.47
CA LYS A 265 12.58 15.37 31.75
C LYS A 265 11.69 14.33 31.05
N ILE A 266 10.38 14.56 31.00
CA ILE A 266 9.42 13.70 30.28
C ILE A 266 9.77 13.69 28.78
N ARG A 267 9.92 14.88 28.17
CA ARG A 267 10.26 15.01 26.74
C ARG A 267 11.62 14.42 26.38
N LYS A 268 12.62 14.56 27.26
CA LYS A 268 13.95 13.94 27.09
C LYS A 268 13.90 12.40 27.02
N ASN A 269 12.83 11.79 27.50
CA ASN A 269 12.59 10.35 27.42
C ASN A 269 11.67 9.95 26.25
N GLY A 270 11.44 10.83 25.26
CA GLY A 270 10.66 10.53 24.07
C GLY A 270 9.14 10.62 24.25
N ILE A 271 8.67 11.08 25.40
CA ILE A 271 7.24 11.16 25.72
C ILE A 271 6.69 12.54 25.32
N ILE A 272 5.56 12.55 24.61
CA ILE A 272 4.89 13.79 24.20
C ILE A 272 4.18 14.41 25.42
N CYS A 273 4.62 15.58 25.83
CA CYS A 273 4.03 16.32 26.94
C CYS A 273 3.84 17.79 26.54
N ALA A 274 2.59 18.23 26.44
CA ALA A 274 2.25 19.65 26.34
C ALA A 274 2.07 20.20 27.75
N MET A 275 2.55 21.41 28.00
CA MET A 275 2.39 22.04 29.31
C MET A 275 1.44 23.23 29.15
N GLU A 276 0.56 23.44 30.13
CA GLU A 276 -0.16 24.70 30.22
C GLU A 276 0.82 25.86 30.40
N LEU A 277 0.57 26.99 29.73
CA LEU A 277 1.43 28.18 29.79
C LEU A 277 0.73 29.39 30.39
N SER A 278 -0.58 29.29 30.65
CA SER A 278 -1.37 30.36 31.24
C SER A 278 -1.50 30.22 32.76
N SER A 279 -1.68 31.35 33.46
CA SER A 279 -1.92 31.41 34.91
C SER A 279 -3.37 31.08 35.30
N ARG A 280 -4.05 30.22 34.53
CA ARG A 280 -5.45 29.84 34.76
C ARG A 280 -5.56 28.87 35.93
N GLY A 281 -6.70 28.88 36.62
CA GLY A 281 -6.96 27.91 37.68
C GLY A 281 -6.99 26.46 37.15
N LEU A 282 -6.58 25.50 37.98
CA LEU A 282 -6.40 24.08 37.60
C LEU A 282 -7.60 23.49 36.83
N SER A 283 -8.84 23.76 37.28
CA SER A 283 -10.04 23.25 36.63
C SER A 283 -10.18 23.73 35.18
N GLN A 284 -9.72 24.93 34.86
CA GLN A 284 -9.75 25.46 33.50
C GLN A 284 -8.64 24.85 32.63
N GLN A 285 -7.47 24.57 33.19
CA GLN A 285 -6.40 23.86 32.50
C GLN A 285 -6.84 22.44 32.12
N ILE A 286 -7.45 21.70 33.06
CA ILE A 286 -7.99 20.35 32.82
C ILE A 286 -9.05 20.37 31.71
N ARG A 287 -10.01 21.30 31.77
CA ARG A 287 -11.02 21.47 30.69
C ARG A 287 -10.38 21.81 29.34
N SER A 288 -9.31 22.60 29.34
CA SER A 288 -8.59 22.94 28.11
C SER A 288 -7.85 21.73 27.54
N ALA A 289 -7.24 20.90 28.38
CA ALA A 289 -6.62 19.64 27.98
C ALA A 289 -7.64 18.65 27.41
N GLU A 290 -8.80 18.53 28.05
CA GLU A 290 -9.92 17.71 27.56
C GLU A 290 -10.42 18.20 26.20
N ALA A 291 -10.63 19.51 26.03
CA ALA A 291 -11.07 20.11 24.76
C ALA A 291 -10.04 19.94 23.63
N GLN A 292 -8.75 19.88 23.96
CA GLN A 292 -7.66 19.58 23.02
C GLN A 292 -7.50 18.08 22.74
N GLY A 293 -8.27 17.22 23.41
CA GLY A 293 -8.30 15.78 23.19
C GLY A 293 -7.17 15.00 23.84
N PHE A 294 -6.54 15.55 24.90
CA PHE A 294 -5.60 14.79 25.71
C PHE A 294 -6.35 13.72 26.52
N ARG A 295 -5.81 12.50 26.57
CA ARG A 295 -6.36 11.43 27.43
C ARG A 295 -5.90 11.57 28.89
N TYR A 296 -4.65 11.98 29.08
CA TYR A 296 -4.01 12.04 30.38
C TYR A 296 -3.58 13.46 30.76
N VAL A 297 -3.87 13.84 31.99
CA VAL A 297 -3.39 15.08 32.61
C VAL A 297 -2.43 14.76 33.74
N LEU A 298 -1.27 15.42 33.75
CA LEU A 298 -0.32 15.42 34.85
C LEU A 298 -0.55 16.67 35.67
N ILE A 299 -0.75 16.55 36.98
CA ILE A 299 -1.04 17.67 37.86
C ILE A 299 0.11 17.82 38.85
N ILE A 300 0.63 19.03 38.96
CA ILE A 300 1.69 19.39 39.90
C ILE A 300 1.20 20.56 40.76
N GLY A 301 0.92 20.27 42.04
CA GLY A 301 0.75 21.26 43.09
C GLY A 301 1.97 21.32 44.01
N GLU A 302 1.87 22.11 45.06
CA GLU A 302 2.96 22.30 46.03
C GLU A 302 3.32 20.99 46.73
N LYS A 303 2.33 20.15 47.05
CA LYS A 303 2.53 18.84 47.67
C LYS A 303 3.28 17.87 46.76
N GLU A 304 2.92 17.82 45.48
CA GLU A 304 3.62 17.00 44.48
C GLU A 304 5.06 17.46 44.29
N LYS A 305 5.30 18.79 44.29
CA LYS A 305 6.64 19.37 44.23
C LYS A 305 7.48 18.98 45.43
N GLU A 306 6.94 19.09 46.65
CA GLU A 306 7.62 18.70 47.89
C GLU A 306 7.98 17.20 47.92
N ARG A 307 7.10 16.36 47.38
CA ARG A 307 7.27 14.89 47.38
C ARG A 307 8.06 14.35 46.20
N GLY A 308 8.34 15.18 45.18
CA GLY A 308 8.95 14.72 43.94
C GLY A 308 8.03 13.83 43.09
N THR A 309 6.72 13.97 43.25
CA THR A 309 5.68 13.18 42.57
C THR A 309 4.90 14.03 41.57
N LEU A 310 3.94 13.41 40.90
CA LEU A 310 2.95 14.05 40.05
C LEU A 310 1.65 13.23 40.07
N THR A 311 0.52 13.90 40.02
CA THR A 311 -0.79 13.24 39.94
C THR A 311 -1.15 12.98 38.48
N VAL A 312 -1.32 11.72 38.10
CA VAL A 312 -1.79 11.31 36.76
C VAL A 312 -3.30 11.11 36.81
N ARG A 313 -4.03 11.91 36.03
CA ARG A 313 -5.48 11.79 35.85
C ARG A 313 -5.81 11.25 34.46
N ASP A 314 -6.56 10.16 34.40
CA ASP A 314 -7.19 9.69 33.16
C ASP A 314 -8.51 10.44 32.99
N LEU A 315 -8.65 11.22 31.90
CA LEU A 315 -9.85 12.00 31.64
C LEU A 315 -11.01 11.15 31.13
N LYS A 316 -10.73 9.97 30.55
CA LYS A 316 -11.77 9.05 30.07
C LYS A 316 -12.34 8.24 31.22
N GLU A 317 -11.49 7.65 32.04
CA GLU A 317 -11.90 6.79 33.17
C GLU A 317 -12.15 7.58 34.46
N SER A 318 -11.86 8.88 34.47
CA SER A 318 -11.94 9.76 35.65
C SER A 318 -11.15 9.27 36.87
N SER A 319 -10.18 8.37 36.67
CA SER A 319 -9.31 7.84 37.71
C SER A 319 -8.09 8.74 37.94
N GLN A 320 -7.54 8.71 39.15
CA GLN A 320 -6.35 9.46 39.52
C GLN A 320 -5.38 8.57 40.30
N SER A 321 -4.08 8.75 40.04
CA SER A 321 -3.01 8.07 40.78
C SER A 321 -1.81 8.99 40.94
N GLU A 322 -1.20 9.00 42.11
CA GLU A 322 0.07 9.69 42.34
C GLU A 322 1.22 8.78 41.88
N LYS A 323 2.15 9.32 41.09
CA LYS A 323 3.30 8.58 40.56
C LYS A 323 4.58 9.38 40.73
N THR A 324 5.71 8.69 40.81
CA THR A 324 7.01 9.34 40.58
C THR A 324 7.21 9.58 39.09
N LEU A 325 8.11 10.51 38.75
CA LEU A 325 8.51 10.70 37.35
C LEU A 325 9.12 9.43 36.74
N GLY A 326 9.86 8.65 37.53
CA GLY A 326 10.44 7.37 37.08
C GLY A 326 9.36 6.35 36.70
N ASP A 327 8.32 6.20 37.53
CA ASP A 327 7.21 5.28 37.29
C ASP A 327 6.39 5.69 36.07
N LEU A 328 6.20 7.01 35.87
CA LEU A 328 5.53 7.54 34.67
C LEU A 328 6.33 7.15 33.41
N ILE A 329 7.65 7.35 33.41
CA ILE A 329 8.51 7.05 32.25
C ILE A 329 8.56 5.55 31.97
N MET A 330 8.72 4.71 33.00
CA MET A 330 8.71 3.25 32.84
C MET A 330 7.36 2.74 32.32
N GLY A 331 6.27 3.30 32.85
CA GLY A 331 4.91 3.01 32.38
C GLY A 331 4.74 3.33 30.91
N ALA A 332 5.17 4.52 30.46
CA ALA A 332 5.07 4.93 29.05
C ALA A 332 5.90 4.04 28.11
N LYS A 333 7.10 3.59 28.52
CA LYS A 333 7.95 2.69 27.71
C LYS A 333 7.37 1.29 27.54
N LYS A 334 6.63 0.78 28.54
CA LYS A 334 6.05 -0.57 28.52
C LYS A 334 4.99 -0.75 27.41
N TYR A 335 4.40 0.33 26.92
CA TYR A 335 3.38 0.31 25.87
C TYR A 335 3.91 0.69 24.47
N GLY A 336 5.20 0.45 24.21
CA GLY A 336 5.74 0.44 22.84
C GLY A 336 6.10 1.82 22.28
N VAL A 337 6.76 2.66 23.07
CA VAL A 337 7.42 3.88 22.56
C VAL A 337 8.93 3.74 22.75
N ILE A 338 9.58 3.03 21.83
CA ILE A 338 10.91 3.33 21.26
C ILE A 338 10.88 2.89 19.80
#